data_AF-A0A9W6WEH7-F1
#
_entry.id   AF-A0A9W6WEH7-F1
#
_cell.length_a   1.000
_cell.length_b   1.000
_cell.length_c   1.000
_cell.angle_alpha   90.00
_cell.angle_beta   90.00
_cell.angle_gamma   90.00
#
_symmetry.space_group_name_H-M   'P 1'
#
loop_
_entity.id
_entity.type
_entity.pdbx_description
1 polymer ?
#
loop_
_entity_poly.entity_id
_entity_poly.type
_entity_poly.pdbx_seq_one_letter_code
_entity_poly.pdbx_strand_id
1 'polypeptide(L)'
;MSVRRNVRLRREYLYRKGLEGKERALYEHKQQLKEAIRSGKAIPTELRSVEQSLRQQMEYDDEAHEKPLSHIDDEYKNAGMFDPKVAITTSRDPSSRLKQFAQEIRLIFPNAIRLNRGAHTVGDVSSSADVQLAVGGC
;
A
#
# COMPACT_ATOMS: atom_id res chain seq x y z
N MET A 1 2.84 -18.04 6.50
CA MET A 1 3.25 -16.90 7.36
C MET A 1 2.45 -16.93 8.66
N SER A 2 3.04 -16.64 9.82
CA SER A 2 2.30 -16.60 11.10
C SER A 2 1.29 -15.46 11.08
N VAL A 3 0.03 -15.74 11.43
CA VAL A 3 -1.09 -14.77 11.49
C VAL A 3 -0.70 -13.49 12.25
N ARG A 4 0.13 -13.62 13.29
CA ARG A 4 0.64 -12.50 14.10
C ARG A 4 1.50 -11.52 13.30
N ARG A 5 2.31 -12.02 12.36
CA ARG A 5 3.16 -11.19 11.50
C ARG A 5 2.31 -10.32 10.57
N ASN A 6 1.29 -10.88 9.93
CA ASN A 6 0.40 -10.14 9.03
C ASN A 6 -0.38 -9.05 9.78
N VAL A 7 -0.88 -9.35 10.98
CA VAL A 7 -1.56 -8.36 11.83
C VAL A 7 -0.61 -7.22 12.20
N ARG A 8 0.65 -7.54 12.55
CA ARG A 8 1.67 -6.52 12.85
C ARG A 8 1.94 -5.62 11.64
N LEU A 9 2.22 -6.21 10.47
CA LEU A 9 2.50 -5.46 9.24
C LEU A 9 1.34 -4.55 8.85
N ARG A 10 0.09 -5.03 8.99
CA ARG A 10 -1.10 -4.21 8.72
C ARG A 10 -1.22 -3.03 9.69
N ARG A 11 -0.92 -3.23 10.97
CA ARG A 11 -0.94 -2.15 11.97
C ARG A 11 0.14 -1.11 11.68
N GLU A 12 1.35 -1.55 11.34
CA GLU A 12 2.46 -0.67 10.96
C GLU A 12 2.12 0.15 9.71
N TYR A 13 1.52 -0.48 8.69
CA TYR A 13 1.03 0.20 7.50
C TYR A 13 -0.03 1.27 7.84
N LEU A 14 -1.04 0.93 8.65
CA LEU A 14 -2.10 1.87 9.02
C LEU A 14 -1.54 3.06 9.83
N TYR A 15 -0.56 2.79 10.69
CA TYR A 15 0.12 3.83 11.45
C TYR A 15 0.89 4.78 10.52
N ARG A 16 1.68 4.24 9.58
CA ARG A 16 2.42 5.03 8.59
C ARG A 16 1.47 5.89 7.74
N LYS A 17 0.38 5.30 7.26
CA LYS A 17 -0.68 6.02 6.52
C LYS A 17 -1.30 7.15 7.33
N GLY A 18 -1.46 6.97 8.65
CA GLY A 18 -1.97 8.02 9.54
C GLY A 18 -1.00 9.20 9.73
N LEU A 19 0.32 8.96 9.62
CA LEU A 19 1.33 10.02 9.71
C LEU A 19 1.46 10.82 8.42
N GLU A 20 1.16 10.22 7.28
CA GLU A 20 1.29 10.83 5.95
C GLU A 20 0.60 12.21 5.85
N GLY A 21 -0.59 12.37 6.44
CA GLY A 21 -1.30 13.65 6.41
C GLY A 21 -0.54 14.77 7.13
N LYS A 22 0.11 14.46 8.26
CA LYS A 22 0.94 15.43 9.00
C LYS A 22 2.23 15.73 8.25
N GLU A 23 2.85 14.71 7.68
CA GLU A 23 4.07 14.85 6.88
C GLU A 23 3.85 15.67 5.61
N ARG A 24 2.70 15.49 4.94
CA ARG A 24 2.30 16.31 3.77
C ARG A 24 2.14 17.78 4.14
N ALA A 25 1.45 18.09 5.24
CA ALA A 25 1.31 19.47 5.71
C ALA A 25 2.67 20.10 6.05
N LEU A 26 3.55 19.35 6.74
CA LEU A 26 4.91 19.81 7.01
C LEU A 26 5.72 20.04 5.72
N TYR A 27 5.58 19.15 4.74
CA TYR A 27 6.22 19.31 3.44
C TYR A 27 5.75 20.57 2.71
N GLU A 28 4.44 20.84 2.70
CA GLU A 28 3.88 22.07 2.10
C GLU A 28 4.43 23.33 2.78
N HIS A 29 4.52 23.34 4.10
CA HIS A 29 5.12 24.45 4.84
C HIS A 29 6.62 24.62 4.54
N LYS A 30 7.39 23.52 4.44
CA LYS A 30 8.80 23.56 4.01
C LYS A 30 8.95 24.11 2.59
N GLN A 31 8.08 23.72 1.66
CA GLN A 31 8.09 24.23 0.28
C GLN A 31 7.79 25.72 0.22
N GLN A 32 6.75 26.18 0.92
CA GLN A 32 6.42 27.62 1.01
C GLN A 32 7.59 28.45 1.57
N LEU A 33 8.28 27.92 2.60
CA LEU A 33 9.46 28.58 3.15
C LEU A 33 10.63 28.62 2.15
N LYS A 34 10.86 27.52 1.42
CA LYS A 34 11.89 27.42 0.37
C LYS A 34 11.61 28.42 -0.77
N GLU A 35 10.36 28.57 -1.17
CA GLU A 35 9.92 29.54 -2.18
C GLU A 35 10.06 31.00 -1.69
N ALA A 36 9.71 31.29 -0.45
CA ALA A 36 9.87 32.62 0.14
C ALA A 36 11.34 33.04 0.19
N ILE A 37 12.23 32.13 0.63
CA ILE A 37 13.67 32.36 0.65
C ILE A 37 14.22 32.57 -0.77
N ARG A 38 13.80 31.73 -1.73
CA ARG A 38 14.25 31.83 -3.13
C ARG A 38 13.79 33.14 -3.80
N SER A 39 12.56 33.57 -3.54
CA SER A 39 11.98 34.77 -4.13
C SER A 39 12.37 36.07 -3.40
N GLY A 40 12.99 35.98 -2.22
CA GLY A 40 13.34 37.11 -1.38
C GLY A 40 12.13 37.85 -0.79
N LYS A 41 10.93 37.25 -0.84
CA LYS A 41 9.71 37.84 -0.30
C LYS A 41 9.62 37.62 1.22
N ALA A 42 8.88 38.50 1.90
CA ALA A 42 8.62 38.34 3.33
C ALA A 42 7.90 37.01 3.60
N ILE A 43 8.32 36.32 4.66
CA ILE A 43 7.77 35.02 5.07
C ILE A 43 6.31 35.19 5.53
N PRO A 44 5.39 34.29 5.15
CA PRO A 44 4.01 34.31 5.61
C PRO A 44 3.90 34.36 7.14
N THR A 45 2.95 35.14 7.65
CA THR A 45 2.79 35.38 9.10
C THR A 45 2.55 34.09 9.89
N GLU A 46 1.84 33.13 9.31
CA GLU A 46 1.54 31.82 9.92
C GLU A 46 2.81 30.98 10.14
N LEU A 47 3.77 31.05 9.22
CA LEU A 47 5.03 30.28 9.28
C LEU A 47 6.08 30.92 10.18
N ARG A 48 5.95 32.22 10.49
CA ARG A 48 6.96 32.99 11.25
C ARG A 48 7.22 32.43 12.65
N SER A 49 6.22 31.81 13.27
CA SER A 49 6.36 31.18 14.60
C SER A 49 7.08 29.82 14.55
N VAL A 50 6.94 29.09 13.45
CA VAL A 50 7.47 27.72 13.27
C VAL A 50 8.78 27.72 12.46
N GLU A 51 9.13 28.86 11.84
CA GLU A 51 10.25 29.03 10.92
C GLU A 51 11.57 28.47 11.45
N GLN A 52 11.95 28.80 12.70
CA GLN A 52 13.23 28.38 13.26
C GLN A 52 13.32 26.85 13.37
N SER A 53 12.22 26.18 13.75
CA SER A 53 12.15 24.72 13.81
C SER A 53 12.15 24.07 12.42
N LEU A 54 11.44 24.67 11.45
CA LEU A 54 11.43 24.21 10.06
C LEU A 54 12.82 24.32 9.43
N ARG A 55 13.55 25.41 9.65
CA ARG A 55 14.93 25.61 9.17
C ARG A 55 15.88 24.54 9.70
N GLN A 56 15.80 24.22 10.99
CA GLN A 56 16.61 23.15 11.59
C GLN A 56 16.26 21.79 10.99
N GLN A 57 14.97 21.49 10.79
CA GLN A 57 14.55 20.25 10.16
C GLN A 57 15.00 20.16 8.69
N MET A 58 14.97 21.28 7.95
CA MET A 58 15.41 21.35 6.56
C MET A 58 16.91 21.10 6.39
N GLU A 59 17.72 21.42 7.40
CA GLU A 59 19.17 21.16 7.38
C GLU A 59 19.49 19.65 7.38
N TYR A 60 18.60 18.84 7.96
CA TYR A 60 18.72 17.39 8.03
C TYR A 60 17.99 16.65 6.89
N ASP A 61 17.27 17.36 6.00
CA ASP A 61 16.54 16.74 4.90
C ASP A 61 17.51 16.44 3.72
N ASP A 62 17.80 15.17 3.47
CA ASP A 62 18.51 14.74 2.26
C ASP A 62 17.64 14.88 1.00
N GLU A 63 18.24 15.00 -0.19
CA GLU A 63 17.53 15.07 -1.48
C GLU A 63 16.53 13.92 -1.70
N ALA A 64 16.84 12.73 -1.15
CA ALA A 64 15.96 11.55 -1.20
C ALA A 64 14.75 11.63 -0.27
N HIS A 65 14.83 12.42 0.81
CA HIS A 65 13.79 12.57 1.83
C HIS A 65 13.03 13.90 1.72
N GLU A 66 13.39 14.76 0.77
CA GLU A 66 12.71 16.03 0.57
C GLU A 66 11.23 15.82 0.24
N LYS A 67 10.88 14.78 -0.55
CA LYS A 67 9.50 14.50 -0.94
C LYS A 67 8.89 13.42 -0.04
N PRO A 68 7.68 13.64 0.53
CA PRO A 68 6.98 12.59 1.25
C PRO A 68 6.66 11.44 0.28
N LEU A 69 6.86 10.20 0.73
CA LEU A 69 6.53 9.01 -0.05
C LEU A 69 5.02 9.01 -0.31
N SER A 70 4.62 8.96 -1.58
CA SER A 70 3.21 8.82 -1.93
C SER A 70 2.78 7.38 -1.66
N HIS A 71 1.75 7.24 -0.84
CA HIS A 71 1.23 5.94 -0.45
C HIS A 71 0.32 5.27 -1.50
N ILE A 72 0.16 5.90 -2.67
CA ILE A 72 -0.86 5.55 -3.65
C ILE A 72 -0.65 4.13 -4.22
N ASP A 73 0.55 3.53 -4.08
CA ASP A 73 0.88 2.20 -4.63
C ASP A 73 1.76 1.30 -3.71
N ASP A 74 1.73 1.48 -2.39
CA ASP A 74 2.65 0.73 -1.48
C ASP A 74 2.32 -0.77 -1.40
N GLU A 75 1.05 -1.17 -1.56
CA GLU A 75 0.64 -2.58 -1.56
C GLU A 75 1.21 -3.36 -2.75
N TYR A 76 1.38 -2.67 -3.88
CA TYR A 76 1.90 -3.24 -5.12
C TYR A 76 3.35 -2.81 -5.38
N LYS A 77 4.05 -2.28 -4.37
CA LYS A 77 5.45 -1.82 -4.51
C LYS A 77 6.40 -2.90 -5.06
N ASN A 78 6.11 -4.17 -4.77
CA ASN A 78 6.88 -5.32 -5.24
C ASN A 78 6.35 -5.91 -6.55
N ALA A 79 5.42 -5.22 -7.24
CA ALA A 79 4.94 -5.63 -8.54
C ALA A 79 6.12 -5.72 -9.53
N GLY A 80 6.15 -6.80 -10.31
CA GLY A 80 7.24 -7.08 -11.24
C GLY A 80 8.42 -7.86 -10.65
N MET A 81 8.53 -8.03 -9.33
CA MET A 81 9.52 -8.94 -8.74
C MET A 81 9.08 -10.40 -8.78
N PHE A 82 7.79 -10.67 -8.61
CA PHE A 82 7.21 -12.01 -8.62
C PHE A 82 5.96 -12.06 -9.48
N ASP A 83 5.79 -13.17 -10.20
CA ASP A 83 4.57 -13.41 -10.96
C ASP A 83 3.39 -13.63 -10.01
N PRO A 84 2.28 -12.88 -10.16
CA PRO A 84 1.12 -13.01 -9.30
C PRO A 84 0.44 -14.35 -9.52
N LYS A 85 0.19 -15.08 -8.42
CA LYS A 85 -0.62 -16.31 -8.43
C LYS A 85 -2.03 -15.98 -7.96
N VAL A 86 -2.99 -15.97 -8.87
CA VAL A 86 -4.37 -15.57 -8.58
C VAL A 86 -5.26 -16.81 -8.45
N ALA A 87 -6.01 -16.90 -7.35
CA ALA A 87 -7.00 -17.94 -7.14
C ALA A 87 -8.41 -17.42 -7.44
N ILE A 88 -9.09 -18.03 -8.41
CA ILE A 88 -10.48 -17.70 -8.77
C ILE A 88 -11.40 -18.70 -8.08
N THR A 89 -12.36 -18.18 -7.31
CA THR A 89 -13.40 -18.98 -6.63
C THR A 89 -14.79 -18.48 -7.01
N THR A 90 -15.80 -19.33 -6.81
CA THR A 90 -17.21 -19.02 -7.03
C THR A 90 -17.97 -18.97 -5.69
N SER A 91 -19.28 -18.72 -5.74
CA SER A 91 -20.17 -18.83 -4.58
C SER A 91 -20.28 -20.28 -4.06
N ARG A 92 -20.97 -20.49 -2.92
CA ARG A 92 -21.10 -21.79 -2.25
C ARG A 92 -21.79 -22.85 -3.12
N ASP A 93 -22.88 -22.49 -3.77
CA ASP A 93 -23.57 -23.34 -4.74
C ASP A 93 -23.75 -22.57 -6.07
N PRO A 94 -22.78 -22.69 -6.99
CA PRO A 94 -22.79 -21.93 -8.23
C PRO A 94 -23.55 -22.64 -9.34
N SER A 95 -24.27 -21.86 -10.15
CA SER A 95 -24.93 -22.35 -11.37
C SER A 95 -23.92 -22.87 -12.40
N SER A 96 -24.39 -23.72 -13.32
CA SER A 96 -23.55 -24.24 -14.42
C SER A 96 -22.94 -23.13 -15.27
N ARG A 97 -23.70 -22.06 -15.55
CA ARG A 97 -23.20 -20.87 -16.27
C ARG A 97 -22.11 -20.15 -15.47
N LEU A 98 -22.25 -20.02 -14.15
CA LEU A 98 -21.22 -19.38 -13.31
C LEU A 98 -19.93 -20.21 -13.26
N LYS A 99 -20.04 -21.55 -13.29
CA LYS A 99 -18.87 -22.44 -13.38
C LYS A 99 -18.13 -22.28 -14.71
N GLN A 100 -18.86 -22.07 -15.81
CA GLN A 100 -18.29 -21.79 -17.14
C GLN A 100 -17.61 -20.41 -17.15
N PHE A 101 -18.29 -19.37 -16.66
CA PHE A 101 -17.74 -18.03 -16.54
C PHE A 101 -16.45 -17.98 -15.71
N ALA A 102 -16.40 -18.71 -14.58
CA ALA A 102 -15.17 -18.81 -13.79
C ALA A 102 -14.01 -19.48 -14.54
N GLN A 103 -14.31 -20.39 -15.47
CA GLN A 103 -13.32 -21.01 -16.36
C GLN A 103 -12.84 -20.04 -17.43
N GLU A 104 -13.74 -19.23 -17.99
CA GLU A 104 -13.38 -18.16 -18.93
C GLU A 104 -12.47 -17.11 -18.27
N ILE A 105 -12.80 -16.65 -17.06
CA ILE A 105 -11.94 -15.72 -16.31
C ILE A 105 -10.55 -16.32 -16.07
N ARG A 106 -10.48 -17.62 -15.76
CA ARG A 106 -9.18 -18.28 -15.58
C ARG A 106 -8.32 -18.22 -16.83
N LEU A 107 -8.92 -18.28 -18.02
CA LEU A 107 -8.19 -18.20 -19.28
C LEU A 107 -7.69 -16.77 -19.57
N ILE A 108 -8.34 -15.74 -19.01
CA ILE A 108 -7.91 -14.33 -19.17
C ILE A 108 -6.61 -14.07 -18.41
N PHE A 109 -6.47 -14.62 -17.20
CA PHE A 109 -5.31 -14.34 -16.34
C PHE A 109 -4.26 -15.45 -16.43
N PRO A 110 -3.02 -15.15 -16.87
CA PRO A 110 -1.93 -16.12 -16.80
C PRO A 110 -1.64 -16.47 -15.33
N ASN A 111 -1.24 -17.72 -15.07
CA ASN A 111 -0.98 -18.25 -13.71
C ASN A 111 -2.20 -18.31 -12.76
N ALA A 112 -3.42 -18.13 -13.27
CA ALA A 112 -4.62 -18.26 -12.45
C ALA A 112 -5.04 -19.72 -12.21
N ILE A 113 -5.47 -19.99 -10.97
CA ILE A 113 -5.95 -21.31 -10.53
C ILE A 113 -7.43 -21.18 -10.15
N ARG A 114 -8.28 -22.04 -10.72
CA ARG A 114 -9.68 -22.13 -10.29
C ARG A 114 -9.79 -23.10 -9.12
N LEU A 115 -10.42 -22.66 -8.04
CA LEU A 115 -10.71 -23.48 -6.86
C LEU A 115 -12.23 -23.66 -6.71
N ASN A 116 -12.65 -24.89 -6.44
CA ASN A 116 -14.05 -25.21 -6.16
C ASN A 116 -14.39 -24.80 -4.72
N ARG A 117 -15.48 -24.07 -4.53
CA ARG A 117 -15.86 -23.50 -3.23
C ARG A 117 -16.37 -24.55 -2.23
N GLY A 118 -17.26 -25.44 -2.67
CA GLY A 118 -17.83 -26.51 -1.85
C GLY A 118 -18.37 -26.01 -0.50
N ALA A 119 -18.03 -26.71 0.58
CA ALA A 119 -18.42 -26.37 1.94
C ALA A 119 -17.43 -25.40 2.66
N HIS A 120 -16.43 -24.85 1.96
CA HIS A 120 -15.41 -24.01 2.59
C HIS A 120 -15.96 -22.65 3.05
N THR A 121 -15.70 -22.30 4.31
CA THR A 121 -16.04 -20.98 4.83
C THR A 121 -15.12 -19.90 4.27
N VAL A 122 -15.54 -18.63 4.32
CA VAL A 122 -14.73 -17.52 3.79
C VAL A 122 -13.40 -17.41 4.53
N GLY A 123 -13.41 -17.69 5.84
CA GLY A 123 -12.21 -17.80 6.66
C GLY A 123 -11.22 -18.83 6.09
N ASP A 124 -11.67 -20.07 5.86
CA ASP A 124 -10.81 -21.16 5.41
C ASP A 124 -10.15 -20.86 4.05
N VAL A 125 -10.89 -20.23 3.13
CA VAL A 125 -10.35 -19.87 1.81
C VAL A 125 -9.31 -18.77 1.93
N SER A 126 -9.55 -17.77 2.80
CA SER A 126 -8.57 -16.70 3.04
C SER A 126 -7.29 -17.23 3.71
N SER A 127 -7.43 -18.10 4.71
CA SER A 127 -6.27 -18.69 5.39
C SER A 127 -5.47 -19.60 4.47
N SER A 128 -6.13 -20.33 3.58
CA SER A 128 -5.46 -21.19 2.60
C SER A 128 -4.67 -20.36 1.58
N ALA A 129 -5.24 -19.25 1.10
CA ALA A 129 -4.56 -18.34 0.20
C ALA A 129 -3.29 -17.73 0.83
N ASP A 130 -3.35 -17.34 2.11
CA ASP A 130 -2.20 -16.80 2.85
C ASP A 130 -1.06 -17.81 3.04
N VAL A 131 -1.38 -19.12 3.11
CA VAL A 131 -0.40 -20.19 3.26
C VAL A 131 0.28 -20.51 1.92
N GLN A 132 -0.47 -20.51 0.82
CA GLN A 132 0.03 -20.93 -0.49
C GLN A 132 1.04 -19.93 -1.09
N LEU A 133 0.92 -18.64 -0.74
CA LEU A 133 1.93 -17.62 -1.03
C LEU A 133 3.28 -17.89 -0.33
N ALA A 134 3.29 -18.62 0.79
CA ALA A 134 4.51 -18.88 1.56
C ALA A 134 5.32 -20.09 1.06
N VAL A 135 4.72 -20.99 0.27
CA VAL A 135 5.37 -22.23 -0.20
C VAL A 135 6.11 -22.01 -1.54
N GLY A 136 5.84 -20.91 -2.23
CA GLY A 136 6.51 -20.56 -3.50
C GLY A 136 7.82 -19.78 -3.35
N GLY A 137 8.34 -19.65 -2.13
CA GLY A 137 9.60 -18.97 -1.81
C GLY A 137 10.65 -19.94 -1.29
N CYS A 138 11.11 -20.83 -2.15
CA CYS A 138 12.40 -21.52 -2.04
C CYS A 138 13.09 -21.39 -3.39
#